data_AF-A0A966I046-F1
#
_entry.id   AF-A0A966I046-F1
#
_cell.length_a   1.000
_cell.length_b   1.000
_cell.length_c   1.000
_cell.angle_alpha   90.00
_cell.angle_beta   90.00
_cell.angle_gamma   90.00
#
_symmetry.space_group_name_H-M   'P 1'
#
loop_
_entity.id
_entity.type
_entity.pdbx_description
1 polymer ?
#
loop_
_entity_poly.entity_id
_entity_poly.type
_entity_poly.pdbx_seq_one_letter_code
_entity_poly.pdbx_strand_id
1 'polypeptide(L)'
;MNLRELAFQLSAITLIADAAKEAKDRLRREFAQALEEVGADSAKAALEGEEIAKVSLIQPRTSPEVLNEKAFVEWVKSNYEFEIVESVRESFRKHVMDSVENVEGKAIYKRTGEVLDFIHFNSRDAYIATRFLSGGREVLTQAFRAGTLTPTSVMAEELQMAVGQ
;
A
#
# COMPACT_ATOMS: atom_id res chain seq x y z
N MET A 1 -14.52 -29.84 -21.90
CA MET A 1 -13.31 -30.38 -21.27
C MET A 1 -13.69 -31.51 -20.33
N ASN A 2 -12.89 -32.58 -20.30
CA ASN A 2 -13.05 -33.66 -19.32
C ASN A 2 -12.31 -33.35 -18.00
N LEU A 3 -12.50 -34.19 -16.98
CA LEU A 3 -11.90 -34.00 -15.64
C LEU A 3 -10.36 -33.91 -15.69
N ARG A 4 -9.72 -34.72 -16.53
CA ARG A 4 -8.25 -34.74 -16.66
C ARG A 4 -7.74 -33.43 -17.29
N GLU A 5 -8.44 -32.93 -18.30
CA GLU A 5 -8.13 -31.64 -18.94
C GLU A 5 -8.33 -30.47 -17.97
N LEU A 6 -9.39 -30.51 -17.15
CA LEU A 6 -9.62 -29.49 -16.11
C LEU A 6 -8.54 -29.52 -15.04
N ALA A 7 -8.17 -30.71 -14.56
CA ALA A 7 -7.08 -30.86 -13.58
C ALA A 7 -5.75 -30.34 -14.15
N PHE A 8 -5.44 -30.65 -15.41
CA PHE A 8 -4.25 -30.13 -16.09
C PHE A 8 -4.26 -28.59 -16.15
N GLN A 9 -5.35 -27.98 -16.62
CA GLN A 9 -5.46 -26.53 -16.71
C GLN A 9 -5.38 -25.86 -15.34
N LEU A 10 -6.00 -26.45 -14.31
CA LEU A 10 -5.95 -25.94 -12.95
C LEU A 10 -4.52 -25.98 -12.38
N SER A 11 -3.80 -27.08 -12.57
CA SER A 11 -2.39 -27.19 -12.14
C SER A 11 -1.51 -26.16 -12.86
N ALA A 12 -1.70 -26.01 -14.18
CA ALA A 12 -0.92 -25.04 -14.96
C ALA A 12 -1.18 -23.60 -14.53
N ILE A 13 -2.44 -23.20 -14.32
CA ILE A 13 -2.75 -21.82 -13.88
C ILE A 13 -2.33 -21.55 -12.43
N THR A 14 -2.29 -22.58 -11.58
CA THR A 14 -1.81 -22.46 -10.19
C THR A 14 -0.32 -22.11 -10.18
N LEU A 15 0.50 -22.85 -10.95
CA LEU A 15 1.93 -22.56 -11.10
C LEU A 15 2.17 -21.13 -11.62
N ILE A 16 1.38 -20.70 -12.60
CA ILE A 16 1.44 -19.33 -13.14
C ILE A 16 1.09 -18.30 -12.06
N ALA A 17 0.07 -18.56 -11.24
CA ALA A 17 -0.36 -17.63 -10.19
C ALA A 17 0.72 -17.47 -9.11
N ASP A 18 1.39 -18.56 -8.74
CA ASP A 18 2.50 -18.54 -7.77
C ASP A 18 3.71 -17.79 -8.33
N ALA A 19 4.14 -18.10 -9.57
CA ALA A 19 5.21 -17.38 -10.24
C ALA A 19 4.89 -15.88 -10.42
N ALA A 20 3.63 -15.54 -10.76
CA ALA A 20 3.19 -14.15 -10.87
C ALA A 20 3.25 -13.41 -9.53
N LYS A 21 2.95 -14.09 -8.43
CA LYS A 21 3.05 -13.53 -7.09
C LYS A 21 4.51 -13.25 -6.72
N GLU A 22 5.40 -14.20 -6.96
CA GLU A 22 6.84 -14.04 -6.70
C GLU A 22 7.45 -12.91 -7.55
N ALA A 23 7.14 -12.89 -8.85
CA ALA A 23 7.61 -11.84 -9.77
C ALA A 23 7.13 -10.46 -9.31
N LYS A 24 5.86 -10.36 -8.90
CA LYS A 24 5.30 -9.12 -8.36
C LYS A 24 6.01 -8.68 -7.08
N ASP A 25 6.30 -9.59 -6.16
CA ASP A 25 6.98 -9.22 -4.91
C ASP A 25 8.45 -8.84 -5.13
N ARG A 26 9.15 -9.49 -6.07
CA ARG A 26 10.48 -9.07 -6.52
C ARG A 26 10.45 -7.68 -7.17
N LEU A 27 9.58 -7.47 -8.17
CA LEU A 27 9.43 -6.20 -8.86
C LEU A 27 9.07 -5.06 -7.90
N ARG A 28 8.29 -5.32 -6.84
CA ARG A 28 8.01 -4.32 -5.80
C ARG A 28 9.26 -3.89 -5.04
N ARG A 29 10.13 -4.84 -4.67
CA ARG A 29 11.39 -4.54 -3.98
C ARG A 29 12.34 -3.77 -4.88
N GLU A 30 12.56 -4.25 -6.10
CA GLU A 30 13.43 -3.60 -7.09
C GLU A 30 12.92 -2.20 -7.42
N PHE A 31 11.61 -2.03 -7.63
CA PHE A 31 11.03 -0.73 -7.93
C PHE A 31 11.12 0.24 -6.73
N ALA A 32 10.95 -0.24 -5.50
CA ALA A 32 11.13 0.59 -4.31
C ALA A 32 12.58 1.07 -4.18
N GLN A 33 13.56 0.20 -4.41
CA GLN A 33 14.98 0.55 -4.42
C GLN A 33 15.30 1.57 -5.53
N ALA A 34 14.80 1.34 -6.74
CA ALA A 34 15.00 2.25 -7.87
C ALA A 34 14.41 3.64 -7.61
N LEU A 35 13.25 3.73 -6.93
CA LEU A 35 12.64 4.99 -6.51
C LEU A 35 13.51 5.73 -5.48
N GLU A 36 14.07 5.01 -4.51
CA GLU A 36 14.95 5.58 -3.49
C GLU A 36 16.25 6.14 -4.10
N GLU A 37 16.89 5.39 -5.00
CA GLU A 37 18.15 5.78 -5.67
C GLU A 37 18.02 7.09 -6.47
N VAL A 38 16.84 7.33 -7.07
CA VAL A 38 16.57 8.55 -7.86
C VAL A 38 15.83 9.63 -7.07
N GLY A 39 15.49 9.37 -5.80
CA GLY A 39 14.75 10.30 -4.93
C GLY A 39 13.33 10.62 -5.43
N ALA A 40 12.64 9.65 -6.04
CA ALA A 40 11.28 9.81 -6.56
C ALA A 40 10.25 8.99 -5.77
N ASP A 41 9.01 9.46 -5.72
CA ASP A 41 7.91 8.73 -5.04
C ASP A 41 7.06 7.87 -5.99
N SER A 42 7.24 8.06 -7.31
CA SER A 42 6.43 7.36 -8.32
C SER A 42 7.02 7.41 -9.71
N ALA A 43 6.62 6.46 -10.56
CA ALA A 43 6.86 6.49 -12.00
C ALA A 43 5.59 6.09 -12.77
N LYS A 44 5.52 6.50 -14.03
CA LYS A 44 4.49 6.05 -14.95
C LYS A 44 5.02 4.88 -15.78
N ALA A 45 4.20 3.84 -15.91
CA ALA A 45 4.44 2.75 -16.84
C ALA A 45 3.77 3.09 -18.17
N ALA A 46 4.52 2.89 -19.25
CA ALA A 46 4.01 3.06 -20.61
C ALA A 46 4.26 1.79 -21.43
N LEU A 47 3.34 1.48 -22.33
CA LEU A 47 3.49 0.43 -23.34
C LEU A 47 3.34 1.09 -24.71
N GLU A 48 4.35 0.92 -25.58
CA GLU A 48 4.34 1.50 -26.94
C GLU A 48 4.10 3.03 -26.97
N GLY A 49 4.54 3.74 -25.92
CA GLY A 49 4.37 5.19 -25.79
C GLY A 49 3.05 5.64 -25.16
N GLU A 50 2.11 4.72 -24.91
CA GLU A 50 0.88 4.99 -24.18
C GLU A 50 1.06 4.76 -22.68
N GLU A 51 0.77 5.75 -21.84
CA GLU A 51 0.81 5.60 -20.40
C GLU A 51 -0.35 4.71 -19.92
N ILE A 52 -0.03 3.58 -19.29
CA ILE A 52 -1.03 2.56 -18.89
C ILE A 52 -1.26 2.53 -17.38
N ALA A 53 -0.28 2.93 -16.58
CA ALA A 53 -0.40 2.92 -15.13
C ALA A 53 0.56 3.91 -14.46
N LYS A 54 0.25 4.27 -13.22
CA LYS A 54 1.17 4.92 -12.30
C LYS A 54 1.51 3.94 -11.18
N VAL A 55 2.80 3.70 -10.95
CA VAL A 55 3.30 2.90 -9.83
C VAL A 55 3.92 3.86 -8.82
N SER A 56 3.58 3.73 -7.54
CA SER A 56 3.99 4.70 -6.52
C SER A 56 4.34 4.01 -5.21
N LEU A 57 5.34 4.56 -4.52
CA LEU A 57 5.59 4.27 -3.12
C LEU A 57 4.49 4.95 -2.30
N ILE A 58 3.71 4.14 -1.59
CA ILE A 58 2.72 4.63 -0.65
C ILE A 58 3.34 4.55 0.73
N GLN A 59 3.66 5.72 1.29
CA GLN A 59 3.90 5.87 2.71
C GLN A 59 2.54 6.00 3.40
N PRO A 60 2.12 5.01 4.20
CA PRO A 60 0.86 5.09 4.92
C PRO A 60 0.92 6.31 5.84
N ARG A 61 -0.01 7.25 5.68
CA ARG A 61 -0.13 8.37 6.62
C ARG A 61 -0.43 7.77 7.98
N THR A 62 0.42 8.10 8.94
CA THR A 62 0.29 7.63 10.29
C THR A 62 -0.88 8.36 10.93
N SER A 63 -1.96 7.61 11.18
CA SER A 63 -3.15 8.15 11.81
C SER A 63 -3.07 7.92 13.31
N PRO A 64 -3.24 8.96 14.13
CA PRO A 64 -3.39 8.81 15.57
C PRO A 64 -4.61 7.96 15.96
N GLU A 65 -4.42 7.01 16.87
CA GLU A 65 -5.47 6.12 17.41
C GLU A 65 -5.53 6.20 18.94
N VAL A 66 -6.73 6.29 19.51
CA VAL A 66 -6.96 6.30 20.97
C VAL A 66 -6.86 4.88 21.51
N LEU A 67 -5.81 4.59 22.28
CA LEU A 67 -5.55 3.25 22.80
C LEU A 67 -6.31 2.94 24.10
N ASN A 68 -6.56 3.95 24.93
CA ASN A 68 -7.24 3.80 26.20
C ASN A 68 -8.23 4.94 26.41
N GLU A 69 -9.47 4.67 26.01
CA GLU A 69 -10.57 5.64 26.09
C GLU A 69 -10.77 6.16 27.51
N LYS A 70 -10.57 5.32 28.53
CA LYS A 70 -10.76 5.70 29.94
C LYS A 70 -9.71 6.70 30.41
N ALA A 71 -8.44 6.45 30.09
CA ALA A 71 -7.34 7.35 30.44
C ALA A 71 -7.47 8.71 29.71
N PHE A 72 -7.91 8.69 28.45
CA PHE A 72 -8.15 9.90 27.68
C PHE A 72 -9.28 10.76 28.27
N VAL A 73 -10.40 10.14 28.63
CA VAL A 73 -11.51 10.83 29.30
C VAL A 73 -11.10 11.39 30.67
N GLU A 74 -10.32 10.65 31.45
CA GLU A 74 -9.82 11.11 32.76
C GLU A 74 -8.89 12.32 32.62
N TRP A 75 -7.96 12.31 31.66
CA TRP A 75 -7.07 13.44 31.40
C TRP A 75 -7.86 14.69 30.94
N VAL A 76 -8.84 14.53 30.06
CA VAL A 76 -9.70 15.64 29.59
C VAL A 76 -10.56 16.21 30.72
N LYS A 77 -11.11 15.36 31.60
CA LYS A 77 -11.83 15.79 32.83
C LYS A 77 -10.96 16.67 33.71
N SER A 78 -9.68 16.32 33.88
CA SER A 78 -8.76 17.04 34.76
C SER A 78 -8.28 18.38 34.20
N ASN A 79 -8.31 18.57 32.88
CA ASN A 79 -7.75 19.75 32.24
C ASN A 79 -8.81 20.71 31.66
N TYR A 80 -10.00 20.22 31.31
CA TYR A 80 -11.06 20.98 30.65
C TYR A 80 -12.48 20.48 31.04
N GLU A 81 -12.83 20.60 32.32
CA GLU A 81 -14.00 19.99 33.01
C GLU A 81 -15.38 20.17 32.32
N PHE A 82 -15.63 21.31 31.66
CA PHE A 82 -16.93 21.63 31.05
C PHE A 82 -17.02 21.32 29.55
N GLU A 83 -15.94 20.84 28.93
CA GLU A 83 -15.86 20.46 27.51
C GLU A 83 -16.21 18.97 27.27
N ILE A 84 -16.75 18.30 28.28
CA ILE A 84 -17.35 16.97 28.12
C ILE A 84 -18.85 17.14 27.89
N VAL A 85 -19.22 17.25 26.62
CA VAL A 85 -20.31 16.43 26.10
C VAL A 85 -19.61 15.14 25.72
N GLU A 86 -20.00 13.98 26.22
CA GLU A 86 -19.17 12.77 26.08
C GLU A 86 -19.24 12.21 24.63
N SER A 87 -18.71 12.98 23.69
CA SER A 87 -18.36 12.70 22.29
C SER A 87 -17.71 13.94 21.68
N VAL A 88 -16.64 13.77 20.90
CA VAL A 88 -16.00 14.86 20.14
C VAL A 88 -16.62 14.93 18.74
N ARG A 89 -16.98 16.13 18.28
CA ARG A 89 -17.53 16.35 16.93
C ARG A 89 -16.47 16.06 15.86
N GLU A 90 -16.84 15.34 14.80
CA GLU A 90 -15.92 14.80 13.80
C GLU A 90 -14.98 15.85 13.16
N SER A 91 -15.49 17.07 12.91
CA SER A 91 -14.69 18.14 12.34
C SER A 91 -13.55 18.62 13.25
N PHE A 92 -13.77 18.62 14.57
CA PHE A 92 -12.76 19.04 15.54
C PHE A 92 -11.77 17.92 15.84
N ARG A 93 -12.25 16.66 15.85
CA ARG A 93 -11.38 15.47 15.84
C ARG A 93 -10.35 15.60 14.73
N LYS A 94 -10.79 15.82 13.49
CA LYS A 94 -9.91 16.02 12.33
C LYS A 94 -8.90 17.16 12.51
N HIS A 95 -9.35 18.32 13.00
CA HIS A 95 -8.46 19.46 13.24
C HIS A 95 -7.33 19.15 14.25
N VAL A 96 -7.64 18.42 15.32
CA VAL A 96 -6.63 17.98 16.30
C VAL A 96 -5.66 17.00 15.64
N MET A 97 -6.15 15.99 14.91
CA MET A 97 -5.27 15.02 14.24
C MET A 97 -4.36 15.69 13.19
N ASP A 98 -4.84 16.71 12.47
CA ASP A 98 -4.04 17.49 11.49
C ASP A 98 -2.93 18.33 12.17
N SER A 99 -3.04 18.55 13.49
CA SER A 99 -2.14 19.36 14.31
C SER A 99 -1.18 18.54 15.18
N VAL A 100 -1.19 17.21 15.06
CA VAL A 100 -0.22 16.31 15.69
C VAL A 100 0.90 16.02 14.69
N GLU A 101 2.13 15.99 15.19
CA GLU A 101 3.33 15.59 14.46
C GLU A 101 3.87 14.27 15.00
N ASN A 102 4.35 13.42 14.10
CA ASN A 102 5.08 12.23 14.49
C ASN A 102 6.57 12.57 14.60
N VAL A 103 7.09 12.55 15.82
CA VAL A 103 8.52 12.69 16.09
C VAL A 103 9.00 11.41 16.74
N GLU A 104 9.74 10.59 15.99
CA GLU A 104 10.31 9.31 16.46
C GLU A 104 9.26 8.35 17.07
N GLY A 105 8.07 8.27 16.48
CA GLY A 105 6.97 7.40 16.95
C GLY A 105 6.15 8.00 18.09
N LYS A 106 6.48 9.21 18.55
CA LYS A 106 5.70 9.96 19.55
C LYS A 106 4.79 10.96 18.86
N ALA A 107 3.55 11.02 19.33
CA ALA A 107 2.60 12.07 18.95
C ALA A 107 2.90 13.36 19.69
N ILE A 108 3.48 14.33 18.98
CA ILE A 108 3.77 15.66 19.49
C ILE A 108 2.67 16.61 19.01
N TYR A 109 1.96 17.25 19.93
CA TYR A 109 1.03 18.31 19.55
C TYR A 109 1.81 19.57 19.15
N LYS A 110 1.77 19.94 17.86
CA LYS A 110 2.65 20.98 17.26
C LYS A 110 2.64 22.31 17.99
N ARG A 111 1.52 22.66 18.61
CA ARG A 111 1.31 23.97 19.24
C ARG A 111 1.93 24.07 20.63
N THR A 112 2.11 22.95 21.33
CA THR A 112 2.57 22.94 22.74
C THR A 112 3.84 22.14 22.94
N GLY A 113 4.19 21.25 22.00
CA GLY A 113 5.26 20.28 22.16
C GLY A 113 4.89 19.11 23.10
N GLU A 114 3.62 19.00 23.50
CA GLU A 114 3.15 17.95 24.39
C GLU A 114 3.18 16.57 23.73
N VAL A 115 3.62 15.56 24.48
CA VAL A 115 3.58 14.16 24.07
C VAL A 115 2.22 13.57 24.44
N LEU A 116 1.47 13.13 23.44
CA LEU A 116 0.16 12.50 23.60
C LEU A 116 0.31 10.98 23.60
N ASP A 117 0.47 10.38 24.78
CA ASP A 117 0.74 8.95 24.99
C ASP A 117 -0.45 8.02 24.68
N PHE A 118 -1.67 8.59 24.68
CA PHE A 118 -2.89 7.90 24.26
C PHE A 118 -3.07 7.87 22.73
N ILE A 119 -2.22 8.57 21.98
CA ILE A 119 -2.19 8.55 20.53
C ILE A 119 -1.03 7.66 20.07
N HIS A 120 -1.37 6.58 19.38
CA HIS A 120 -0.38 5.80 18.66
C HIS A 120 -0.49 6.00 17.16
N PHE A 121 0.66 5.88 16.51
CA PHE A 121 0.80 6.00 15.08
C PHE A 121 0.93 4.60 14.48
N ASN A 122 -0.12 4.14 13.80
CA ASN A 122 -0.04 2.89 13.05
C ASN A 122 0.84 3.09 11.82
N SER A 123 2.14 2.76 11.94
CA SER A 123 3.02 2.66 10.78
C SER A 123 2.85 1.28 10.16
N ARG A 124 2.19 1.23 9.00
CA ARG A 124 2.41 0.12 8.09
C ARG A 124 3.66 0.42 7.28
N ASP A 125 4.40 -0.62 6.93
CA ASP A 125 5.55 -0.47 6.04
C ASP A 125 5.10 0.17 4.71
N ALA A 126 5.99 1.00 4.16
CA ALA A 126 5.76 1.58 2.85
C ALA A 126 5.60 0.45 1.82
N TYR A 127 4.61 0.59 0.94
CA TYR A 127 4.31 -0.45 -0.05
C TYR A 127 4.14 0.16 -1.43
N ILE A 128 4.50 -0.63 -2.45
CA ILE A 128 4.30 -0.26 -3.84
C ILE A 128 2.85 -0.54 -4.26
N ALA A 129 2.18 0.50 -4.77
CA ALA A 129 0.85 0.42 -5.33
C ALA A 129 0.85 0.75 -6.82
N THR A 130 0.15 -0.07 -7.61
CA THR A 130 -0.10 0.18 -9.05
C THR A 130 -1.52 0.70 -9.21
N ARG A 131 -1.67 1.88 -9.82
CA ARG A 131 -2.95 2.44 -10.25
C ARG A 131 -3.00 2.49 -11.76
N PHE A 132 -3.88 1.71 -12.36
CA PHE A 132 -4.11 1.75 -13.81
C PHE A 132 -4.78 3.06 -14.21
N LEU A 133 -4.35 3.61 -15.34
CA LEU A 133 -5.04 4.70 -16.03
C LEU A 133 -6.25 4.14 -16.78
N SER A 134 -7.16 5.02 -17.22
CA SER A 134 -8.31 4.61 -18.05
C SER A 134 -7.80 3.94 -19.33
N GLY A 135 -8.30 2.74 -19.68
CA GLY A 135 -7.84 1.98 -20.84
C GLY A 135 -6.58 1.14 -20.61
N GLY A 136 -5.83 1.36 -19.53
CA GLY A 136 -4.53 0.69 -19.32
C GLY A 136 -4.65 -0.83 -19.13
N ARG A 137 -5.76 -1.32 -18.57
CA ARG A 137 -6.00 -2.77 -18.45
C ARG A 137 -6.35 -3.39 -19.79
N GLU A 138 -7.09 -2.67 -20.60
CA GLU A 138 -7.53 -3.08 -21.93
C GLU A 138 -6.33 -3.19 -22.86
N VAL A 139 -5.42 -2.21 -22.84
CA VAL A 139 -4.14 -2.23 -23.59
C VAL A 139 -3.29 -3.44 -23.21
N LEU A 140 -3.08 -3.69 -21.91
CA LEU A 140 -2.33 -4.87 -21.46
C LEU A 140 -3.02 -6.19 -21.87
N THR A 141 -4.34 -6.26 -21.75
CA THR A 141 -5.10 -7.45 -22.15
C THR A 141 -4.97 -7.73 -23.64
N GLN A 142 -5.00 -6.68 -24.47
CA GLN A 142 -4.79 -6.80 -25.91
C GLN A 142 -3.36 -7.24 -26.23
N ALA A 143 -2.35 -6.67 -25.57
CA ALA A 143 -0.96 -7.08 -25.75
C ALA A 143 -0.73 -8.56 -25.41
N PHE A 144 -1.31 -9.04 -24.30
CA PHE A 144 -1.29 -10.46 -23.94
C PHE A 144 -2.01 -11.35 -24.95
N ARG A 145 -3.16 -10.91 -25.48
CA ARG A 145 -3.90 -11.66 -26.50
C ARG A 145 -3.18 -11.69 -27.85
N ALA A 146 -2.55 -10.58 -28.23
CA ALA A 146 -1.80 -10.44 -29.47
C ALA A 146 -0.43 -11.13 -29.41
N GLY A 147 0.04 -11.49 -28.21
CA GLY A 147 1.34 -12.12 -28.01
C GLY A 147 2.53 -11.16 -28.08
N THR A 148 2.27 -9.84 -28.18
CA THR A 148 3.32 -8.81 -28.10
C THR A 148 3.86 -8.66 -26.68
N LEU A 149 3.06 -9.04 -25.68
CA LEU A 149 3.48 -9.28 -24.31
C LEU A 149 3.13 -10.72 -23.95
N THR A 150 4.06 -11.46 -23.32
CA THR A 150 3.79 -12.83 -22.89
C THR A 150 3.90 -12.95 -21.37
N PRO A 151 3.10 -13.81 -20.71
CA PRO A 151 3.26 -14.03 -19.27
C PRO A 151 4.69 -14.45 -18.89
N THR A 152 5.33 -15.27 -19.74
CA THR A 152 6.71 -15.70 -19.53
C THR A 152 7.72 -14.55 -19.59
N SER A 153 7.52 -13.54 -20.44
CA SER A 153 8.40 -12.36 -20.47
C SER A 153 8.32 -11.51 -19.20
N VAL A 154 7.23 -11.60 -18.45
CA VAL A 154 7.01 -10.82 -17.21
C VAL A 154 7.41 -11.61 -15.95
N MET A 155 7.48 -12.94 -16.04
CA MET A 155 7.79 -13.87 -14.93
C MET A 155 8.99 -14.78 -15.27
N ALA A 156 9.92 -14.31 -16.11
CA ALA A 156 10.91 -15.16 -16.77
C ALA A 156 11.83 -15.89 -15.78
N GLU A 157 12.19 -15.24 -14.67
CA GLU A 157 13.09 -15.78 -13.65
C GLU A 157 12.37 -16.83 -12.78
N GLU A 158 11.11 -16.56 -12.45
CA GLU A 158 10.31 -17.36 -11.50
C GLU A 158 9.87 -18.69 -12.12
N LEU A 159 9.53 -18.67 -13.42
CA LEU A 159 9.20 -19.90 -14.15
C LEU A 159 10.42 -20.78 -14.45
N GLN A 160 11.64 -20.23 -14.43
CA GLN A 160 12.87 -21.02 -14.51
C GLN A 160 13.25 -21.65 -13.17
N MET A 161 13.06 -20.94 -12.05
CA MET A 161 13.34 -21.46 -10.71
C MET A 161 12.40 -22.59 -10.29
N ALA A 162 11.13 -22.57 -10.73
CA ALA A 162 10.16 -23.63 -10.42
C ALA A 162 10.52 -25.01 -11.02
N VAL A 163 11.46 -25.08 -11.97
CA VAL A 163 11.92 -26.35 -12.58
C VAL A 163 13.14 -26.93 -11.83
N GLY A 164 13.75 -26.16 -10.92
CA GLY A 164 14.98 -26.51 -10.22
C GLY A 164 14.83 -26.98 -8.76
N GLN A 165 13.60 -27.24 -8.29
CA GLN A 165 13.31 -27.81 -6.97
C GLN A 165 12.81 -29.26 -7.05
#